data_AF-A0AAW8KHF8-F1
#
_entry.id   AF-A0AAW8KHF8-F1
#
_cell.length_a   1.000
_cell.length_b   1.000
_cell.length_c   1.000
_cell.angle_alpha   90.00
_cell.angle_beta   90.00
_cell.angle_gamma   90.00
#
_symmetry.space_group_name_H-M   'P 1'
#
loop_
_entity.id
_entity.type
_entity.pdbx_description
1 polymer ?
#
loop_
_entity_poly.entity_id
_entity_poly.type
_entity_poly.pdbx_seq_one_letter_code
_entity_poly.pdbx_strand_id
1 'polypeptide(L)'
;VFVQLLNYILQPISVIPGYLAGYRSARGLIRKLANALDENVQDRGTIAKIELQDGVTVRNLFFAYEQDKTILKNINCTFDAGKSYAIVGASGSGKST
;
A
#
# COMPACT_ATOMS: atom_id res chain seq x y z
N VAL A 1 42.19 -14.23 39.77
CA VAL A 1 41.90 -12.78 39.56
C VAL A 1 42.39 -12.28 38.20
N PHE A 2 43.68 -12.39 37.83
CA PHE A 2 44.18 -11.93 36.52
C PHE A 2 43.49 -12.59 35.30
N VAL A 3 43.35 -13.92 35.31
CA VAL A 3 42.68 -14.67 34.22
C VAL A 3 41.19 -14.29 34.09
N GLN A 4 40.52 -13.97 35.21
CA GLN A 4 39.14 -13.50 35.20
C GLN A 4 39.02 -12.09 34.59
N LEU A 5 39.95 -11.19 34.91
CA LEU A 5 40.01 -9.85 34.32
C LEU A 5 40.30 -9.89 32.81
N LEU A 6 41.15 -10.80 32.35
CA LEU A 6 41.42 -11.01 30.94
C LEU A 6 40.16 -11.46 30.18
N ASN A 7 39.35 -12.33 30.79
CA ASN A 7 38.09 -12.78 30.19
C ASN A 7 37.07 -11.64 30.00
N TYR A 8 37.06 -10.62 30.87
CA TYR A 8 36.20 -9.44 30.67
C TYR A 8 36.59 -8.59 29.46
N ILE A 9 37.82 -8.70 28.96
CA ILE A 9 38.28 -8.02 27.75
C ILE A 9 38.07 -8.91 26.52
N LEU A 10 38.34 -10.21 26.63
CA LEU A 10 38.24 -11.14 25.50
C LEU A 10 36.79 -11.44 25.08
N GLN A 11 35.86 -11.53 26.03
CA GLN A 11 34.44 -11.77 25.76
C GLN A 11 33.81 -10.70 24.84
N PRO A 12 33.87 -9.40 25.16
CA PRO A 12 33.28 -8.36 24.29
C PRO A 12 33.91 -8.34 22.88
N ILE A 13 35.22 -8.58 22.77
CA ILE A 13 35.93 -8.66 21.48
C ILE A 13 35.35 -9.78 20.60
N SER A 14 34.93 -10.89 21.23
CA SER A 14 34.39 -12.04 20.49
C SER A 14 32.94 -11.84 20.01
N VAL A 15 32.12 -11.02 20.70
CA VAL A 15 30.70 -10.81 20.37
C VAL A 15 30.43 -9.63 19.43
N ILE A 16 31.32 -8.63 19.40
CA ILE A 16 31.20 -7.44 18.53
C ILE A 16 31.03 -7.81 17.03
N PRO A 17 31.80 -8.78 16.46
CA PRO A 17 31.61 -9.20 15.08
C PRO A 17 30.20 -9.74 14.80
N GLY A 18 29.63 -10.49 15.75
CA GLY A 18 28.28 -11.03 15.65
C GLY A 18 27.22 -9.92 15.63
N TYR A 19 27.35 -8.91 16.50
CA TYR A 19 26.46 -7.74 16.48
C TYR A 19 26.62 -6.91 15.20
N LEU A 20 27.84 -6.76 14.68
CA LEU A 20 28.09 -6.05 13.43
C LEU A 20 27.46 -6.76 12.23
N ALA A 21 27.53 -8.10 12.20
CA ALA A 21 26.84 -8.91 11.20
C ALA A 21 25.32 -8.76 11.30
N GLY A 22 24.77 -8.84 12.52
CA GLY A 22 23.34 -8.64 12.78
C GLY A 22 22.85 -7.25 12.35
N TYR A 23 23.62 -6.21 12.64
CA TYR A 23 23.31 -4.84 12.25
C TYR A 23 23.28 -4.66 10.72
N ARG A 24 24.24 -5.25 10.00
CA ARG A 24 24.28 -5.20 8.53
C ARG A 24 23.04 -5.85 7.91
N SER A 25 22.61 -7.01 8.43
CA SER A 25 21.41 -7.70 7.96
C SER A 25 20.12 -6.94 8.27
N ALA A 26 20.00 -6.43 9.50
CA ALA A 26 18.85 -5.64 9.92
C ALA A 26 18.69 -4.36 9.09
N ARG A 27 19.78 -3.68 8.73
CA ARG A 27 19.76 -2.47 7.89
C ARG A 27 19.10 -2.71 6.53
N GLY A 28 19.30 -3.89 5.93
CA GLY A 28 18.67 -4.25 4.67
C GLY A 28 17.14 -4.38 4.80
N LEU A 29 16.67 -5.01 5.88
CA LEU A 29 15.24 -5.18 6.14
C LEU A 29 14.54 -3.86 6.47
N ILE A 30 15.17 -3.03 7.30
CA ILE A 30 14.66 -1.69 7.65
C ILE A 30 14.47 -0.85 6.37
N ARG A 31 15.41 -0.89 5.43
CA ARG A 31 15.27 -0.19 4.14
C ARG A 31 14.11 -0.72 3.29
N LYS A 32 13.92 -2.04 3.22
CA LYS A 32 12.79 -2.61 2.49
C LYS A 32 11.45 -2.19 3.07
N LEU A 33 11.33 -2.18 4.40
CA LEU A 33 10.13 -1.71 5.10
C LEU A 33 9.89 -0.22 4.88
N ALA A 34 10.93 0.61 4.97
CA ALA A 34 10.83 2.04 4.69
C ALA A 34 10.33 2.30 3.26
N ASN A 35 10.92 1.64 2.26
CA ASN A 35 10.48 1.78 0.87
C ASN A 35 9.03 1.34 0.65
N ALA A 36 8.62 0.21 1.24
CA ALA A 36 7.24 -0.26 1.12
C ALA A 36 6.23 0.69 1.78
N LEU A 37 6.61 1.42 2.83
CA LEU A 37 5.76 2.41 3.46
C LEU A 37 5.68 3.71 2.64
N ASP A 38 6.78 4.14 2.04
CA ASP A 38 6.82 5.31 1.16
C ASP A 38 6.02 5.10 -0.14
N GLU A 39 6.07 3.90 -0.74
CA GLU A 39 5.31 3.56 -1.94
C GLU A 39 3.79 3.52 -1.70
N ASN A 40 3.34 3.38 -0.45
CA ASN A 40 1.92 3.29 -0.08
C ASN A 40 1.36 4.59 0.54
N VAL A 41 2.07 5.72 0.41
CA VAL A 41 1.48 7.03 0.73
C VAL A 41 0.49 7.39 -0.37
N GLN A 42 -0.71 6.82 -0.29
CA GLN A 42 -1.87 7.39 -0.98
C GLN A 42 -2.08 8.77 -0.39
N ASP A 43 -2.04 9.78 -1.25
CA ASP A 43 -2.41 11.14 -0.90
C ASP A 43 -3.82 11.08 -0.29
N ARG A 44 -3.90 11.16 1.05
CA ARG A 44 -5.17 11.29 1.75
C ARG A 44 -5.63 12.70 1.46
N GLY A 45 -6.22 12.86 0.29
CA GLY A 45 -6.73 14.14 -0.18
C GLY A 45 -7.54 14.82 0.90
N THR A 46 -7.56 16.16 0.87
CA THR A 46 -8.34 16.96 1.80
C THR A 46 -9.79 16.49 1.79
N ILE A 47 -10.32 16.10 2.95
CA ILE A 47 -11.75 15.78 3.08
C ILE A 47 -12.51 17.10 2.93
N ALA A 48 -12.82 17.47 1.69
CA ALA A 48 -13.79 18.50 1.42
C ALA A 48 -15.17 17.94 1.82
N LYS A 49 -15.92 18.71 2.61
CA LYS A 49 -17.31 18.37 2.90
C LYS A 49 -18.11 18.55 1.61
N ILE A 50 -18.20 17.49 0.81
CA ILE A 50 -18.94 17.46 -0.44
C ILE A 50 -20.37 17.07 -0.11
N GLU A 51 -21.29 18.04 -0.09
CA GLU A 51 -22.72 17.75 -0.19
C GLU A 51 -23.04 17.51 -1.66
N LEU A 52 -23.55 16.32 -1.98
CA LEU A 52 -23.83 15.88 -3.34
C LEU A 52 -25.15 16.53 -3.82
N GLN A 53 -25.09 17.81 -4.19
CA GLN A 53 -26.25 18.57 -4.66
C GLN A 53 -26.62 18.20 -6.10
N ASP A 54 -25.62 17.95 -6.93
CA ASP A 54 -25.78 17.50 -8.31
C ASP A 54 -25.59 15.99 -8.42
N GLY A 55 -26.19 15.40 -9.46
CA GLY A 55 -26.00 13.98 -9.78
C GLY A 55 -24.57 13.63 -10.17
N VAL A 56 -24.24 12.34 -10.17
CA VAL A 56 -22.94 11.82 -10.62
C VAL A 56 -23.01 11.44 -12.10
N THR A 57 -22.14 12.02 -12.92
CA THR A 57 -21.97 11.60 -14.33
C THR A 57 -20.63 10.93 -14.53
N VAL A 58 -20.67 9.69 -15.02
CA VAL A 58 -19.52 8.94 -15.49
C VAL A 58 -19.48 9.02 -17.02
N ARG A 59 -18.35 9.44 -17.59
CA ARG A 59 -18.15 9.53 -19.04
C ARG A 59 -16.91 8.76 -19.46
N ASN A 60 -17.05 7.99 -20.53
CA ASN A 60 -15.97 7.25 -21.17
C ASN A 60 -15.10 6.46 -20.18
N LEU A 61 -15.72 5.77 -19.22
CA LEU A 61 -14.97 5.01 -18.22
C LEU A 61 -14.37 3.74 -18.85
N PHE A 62 -13.05 3.65 -18.78
CA PHE A 62 -12.27 2.46 -19.07
C PHE A 62 -11.49 2.06 -17.83
N PHE A 63 -11.56 0.79 -17.46
CA PHE A 63 -10.85 0.27 -16.28
C PHE A 63 -10.32 -1.14 -16.51
N ALA A 64 -9.12 -1.41 -16.02
CA ALA A 64 -8.43 -2.69 -16.09
C ALA A 64 -7.55 -2.89 -14.84
N TYR A 65 -7.55 -4.09 -14.26
CA TYR A 65 -6.59 -4.44 -13.19
C TYR A 65 -5.20 -4.76 -13.74
N GLU A 66 -5.14 -5.33 -14.94
CA GLU A 66 -3.92 -5.66 -15.67
C GLU A 66 -3.97 -4.96 -17.03
N GLN A 67 -2.81 -4.51 -17.54
CA GLN A 67 -2.73 -3.70 -18.76
C GLN A 67 -3.46 -4.33 -19.96
N ASP A 68 -3.44 -5.66 -20.07
CA ASP A 68 -3.98 -6.39 -21.22
C ASP A 68 -5.44 -6.86 -21.04
N LYS A 69 -6.05 -6.61 -19.88
CA LYS A 69 -7.39 -7.13 -19.56
C LYS A 69 -8.32 -6.03 -19.07
N THR A 70 -8.86 -5.27 -20.02
CA THR A 70 -9.88 -4.27 -19.75
C THR A 70 -11.21 -4.90 -19.32
N ILE A 71 -11.70 -4.48 -18.16
CA ILE A 71 -12.92 -4.99 -17.51
C ILE A 71 -14.10 -4.07 -17.79
N LEU A 72 -13.92 -2.76 -17.61
CA LEU A 72 -14.93 -1.76 -17.97
C LEU A 72 -14.49 -1.08 -19.26
N LYS A 73 -15.37 -1.04 -20.27
CA LYS A 73 -15.09 -0.45 -21.58
C LYS A 73 -16.15 0.57 -21.91
N ASN A 74 -15.74 1.83 -22.07
CA ASN A 74 -16.58 2.94 -22.51
C ASN A 74 -17.93 3.07 -21.74
N ILE A 75 -17.90 2.96 -20.42
CA ILE A 75 -19.13 3.11 -19.63
C ILE A 75 -19.49 4.60 -19.52
N ASN A 76 -20.74 4.92 -19.89
CA ASN A 76 -21.32 6.26 -19.81
C ASN A 76 -22.65 6.14 -19.05
N CYS A 77 -22.73 6.75 -17.87
CA CYS A 77 -23.94 6.71 -17.04
C CYS A 77 -24.11 8.00 -16.23
N THR A 78 -25.36 8.34 -15.94
CA THR A 78 -25.72 9.50 -15.13
C THR A 78 -26.66 9.06 -14.02
N PHE A 79 -26.33 9.45 -12.80
CA PHE A 79 -27.08 9.17 -11.59
C PHE A 79 -27.54 10.49 -10.99
N ASP A 80 -28.84 10.77 -11.00
CA ASP A 80 -29.35 12.03 -10.47
C ASP A 80 -29.33 12.03 -8.93
N ALA A 81 -29.14 13.20 -8.33
CA ALA A 81 -29.19 13.36 -6.88
C ALA A 81 -30.56 12.94 -6.32
N GLY A 82 -30.55 12.27 -5.17
CA GLY A 82 -31.78 11.84 -4.47
C GLY A 82 -32.47 10.59 -5.04
N LYS A 83 -31.92 9.95 -6.08
CA LYS A 83 -32.45 8.70 -6.63
C LYS A 83 -31.68 7.46 -6.15
N SER A 84 -32.33 6.30 -6.22
CA SER A 84 -31.73 5.00 -5.93
C SER A 84 -31.54 4.18 -7.21
N TYR A 85 -30.36 3.56 -7.35
CA TYR A 85 -29.98 2.82 -8.56
C TYR A 85 -29.43 1.44 -8.17
N ALA A 86 -29.60 0.45 -9.06
CA ALA A 86 -29.04 -0.88 -8.91
C ALA A 86 -28.13 -1.21 -10.10
N ILE A 87 -26.95 -1.76 -9.82
CA ILE A 87 -26.02 -2.26 -10.84
C ILE A 87 -26.20 -3.78 -10.92
N VAL A 88 -26.67 -4.25 -12.06
CA VAL A 88 -26.96 -5.68 -12.31
C VAL A 88 -26.15 -6.22 -13.48
N GLY A 89 -25.87 -7.52 -13.48
CA GLY A 89 -25.07 -8.17 -14.51
C GLY A 89 -24.53 -9.53 -14.08
N ALA A 90 -24.11 -10.34 -15.04
CA ALA A 90 -23.57 -11.68 -14.81
C ALA A 90 -22.31 -11.69 -13.92
N SER A 91 -21.98 -12.84 -13.31
CA SER A 91 -20.73 -12.96 -12.56
C SER A 91 -19.52 -12.60 -13.43
N GLY A 92 -18.57 -11.84 -12.88
CA GLY A 92 -17.39 -11.37 -13.63
C GLY A 92 -17.61 -10.18 -14.57
N SER A 93 -18.82 -9.59 -14.63
CA SER A 93 -19.11 -8.44 -15.50
C SER A 93 -18.53 -7.09 -15.03
N GLY A 94 -17.70 -7.09 -13.97
CA GLY A 94 -17.05 -5.87 -13.47
C GLY A 94 -17.84 -5.05 -12.45
N LYS A 95 -18.96 -5.53 -11.89
CA LYS A 95 -19.84 -4.74 -10.98
C LYS A 95 -19.18 -4.27 -9.67
N SER A 96 -18.25 -5.04 -9.12
CA SER A 96 -17.55 -4.71 -7.87
C SER A 96 -16.31 -3.84 -8.08
N THR A 97 -16.08 -3.43 -9.33
CA THR A 97 -14.92 -2.68 -9.80
C THR A 97 -15.31 -1.23 -10.01
#